data_AF-A0A8I2K6K6-F1
#
_entry.id   AF-A0A8I2K6K6-F1
#
_cell.length_a   1.000
_cell.length_b   1.000
_cell.length_c   1.000
_cell.angle_alpha   90.00
_cell.angle_beta   90.00
_cell.angle_gamma   90.00
#
_symmetry.space_group_name_H-M   'P 1'
#
loop_
_entity.id
_entity.type
_entity.pdbx_description
1 polymer ?
#
loop_
_entity_poly.entity_id
_entity_poly.type
_entity_poly.pdbx_seq_one_letter_code
_entity_poly.pdbx_strand_id
1 'polypeptide(L)'
;MERMKIRSMVLLVSIIFLLMCTATAQHVREKGIFFSTEEEFVIRGLKPADGNPIISDGDLLNSAGYVYMRNYELLKKFKARSDLGLDAADVINIRGHFVAFSTELDHPYGGFTAGDLLATNGAIVPNAALLANFNIPRGLDLGLDAVQIIGTEDRIIKFFDAVRKRGREYWIEKPKAIGEYLKKYGVDIWFSTEGTGPLSAKKIPMFLDGDLLSAAAGTIVLRNRDALPVLVPAGIPSRGVDFGMDAVTFRGREKPEIRKYIYYSSEILFEGRMGFTDGDVLKSGNGIVMLNSGLILPFKPKTKFLGLDALSFGNGKIDLYPQITHFNQVHVSDISITGLAYPGAPGREQPKDQPFGQWIQIHGYIPDDIDIQRFRVVYCKASDHPCSITEIDGIEVTAAQDWHVKCSDGFGGCNGDYHWFSDSDGWFNAAQYRTLRSCNPDLPLTMWNSVSAPDKNALYVVWLQIQRGGGVQVEPFKHYIQLDNTPPTNLALAPKNGNICGEFGPDNMPIMVQGRFKDDHFWRYRLTLFGGDPLGIKHYGWKYHDDSPEGDFVDPTGTIGPSIVDLHEVNINNLPVESIDDCAYAVTIHVRDRTIRGYMFDAPNDDRPIWTYGWYSWYAFTFDYTP
;
A
#
# COMPACT_ATOMS: atom_id res chain seq x y z
N MET A 1 6.67 58.04 -37.56
CA MET A 1 5.74 56.88 -37.61
C MET A 1 6.36 55.59 -37.07
N GLU A 2 7.61 55.28 -37.38
CA GLU A 2 8.28 54.02 -36.97
C GLU A 2 8.47 53.85 -35.45
N ARG A 3 8.86 54.92 -34.73
CA ARG A 3 9.02 54.88 -33.26
C ARG A 3 7.71 54.63 -32.49
N MET A 4 6.55 54.89 -33.10
CA MET A 4 5.24 54.67 -32.49
C MET A 4 4.82 53.19 -32.59
N LYS A 5 5.17 52.53 -33.70
CA LYS A 5 4.91 51.09 -33.89
C LYS A 5 5.72 50.21 -32.92
N ILE A 6 6.98 50.57 -32.65
CA ILE A 6 7.84 49.82 -31.73
C ILE A 6 7.34 49.92 -30.28
N ARG A 7 6.89 51.11 -29.84
CA ARG A 7 6.32 51.28 -28.48
C ARG A 7 5.00 50.52 -28.30
N SER A 8 4.12 50.51 -29.30
CA SER A 8 2.89 49.71 -29.26
C SER A 8 3.16 48.21 -29.25
N MET A 9 4.19 47.73 -29.96
CA MET A 9 4.54 46.31 -29.99
C MET A 9 5.15 45.82 -28.67
N VAL A 10 6.01 46.63 -28.03
CA VAL A 10 6.58 46.31 -26.71
C VAL A 10 5.50 46.30 -25.62
N LEU A 11 4.53 47.22 -25.68
CA LEU A 11 3.40 47.25 -24.75
C LEU A 11 2.51 46.00 -24.93
N LEU A 12 2.23 45.61 -26.19
CA LEU A 12 1.43 44.43 -26.51
C LEU A 12 2.11 43.13 -26.03
N VAL A 13 3.41 42.99 -26.25
CA VAL A 13 4.20 41.83 -25.78
C VAL A 13 4.23 41.77 -24.25
N SER A 14 4.37 42.92 -23.58
CA SER A 14 4.38 42.99 -22.11
C SER A 14 3.01 42.63 -21.51
N ILE A 15 1.91 43.04 -22.15
CA ILE A 15 0.54 42.69 -21.74
C ILE A 15 0.28 41.19 -21.95
N ILE A 16 0.73 40.62 -23.07
CA ILE A 16 0.62 39.18 -23.35
C ILE A 16 1.44 38.36 -22.33
N PHE A 17 2.66 38.80 -22.00
CA PHE A 17 3.48 38.15 -20.97
C PHE A 17 2.83 38.22 -19.57
N LEU A 18 2.26 39.38 -19.20
CA LEU A 18 1.53 39.52 -17.94
C LEU A 18 0.31 38.58 -17.89
N LEU A 19 -0.48 38.54 -18.97
CA LEU A 19 -1.68 37.70 -19.07
C LEU A 19 -1.33 36.20 -19.00
N MET A 20 -0.25 35.76 -19.66
CA MET A 20 0.21 34.37 -19.59
C MET A 20 0.77 34.00 -18.21
N CYS A 21 1.46 34.91 -17.53
CA CYS A 21 1.94 34.69 -16.16
C CYS A 21 0.79 34.62 -15.14
N THR A 22 -0.26 35.43 -15.31
CA THR A 22 -1.47 35.35 -14.46
C THR A 22 -2.28 34.08 -14.72
N ALA A 23 -2.40 33.64 -15.97
CA ALA A 23 -3.15 32.43 -16.31
C ALA A 23 -2.46 31.17 -15.78
N THR A 24 -1.13 31.09 -15.85
CA THR A 24 -0.35 29.98 -15.29
C THR A 24 -0.40 29.96 -13.76
N ALA A 25 -0.25 31.12 -13.10
CA ALA A 25 -0.38 31.22 -11.63
C ALA A 25 -1.79 30.86 -11.14
N GLN A 26 -2.83 31.25 -11.87
CA GLN A 26 -4.22 30.91 -11.52
C GLN A 26 -4.52 29.43 -11.79
N HIS A 27 -3.95 28.84 -12.85
CA HIS A 27 -4.13 27.43 -13.15
C HIS A 27 -3.44 26.50 -12.13
N VAL A 28 -2.31 26.94 -11.54
CA VAL A 28 -1.62 26.22 -10.44
C VAL A 28 -2.43 26.28 -9.13
N ARG A 29 -3.13 27.38 -8.85
CA ARG A 29 -4.00 27.52 -7.66
C ARG A 29 -5.25 26.63 -7.69
N GLU A 30 -5.66 26.15 -8.87
CA GLU A 30 -6.86 25.33 -9.05
C GLU A 30 -6.58 23.81 -8.99
N LYS A 31 -5.32 23.41 -8.76
CA LYS A 31 -4.87 22.02 -8.69
C LYS A 31 -4.07 21.78 -7.41
N GLY A 32 -4.04 20.54 -6.94
CA GLY A 32 -3.18 20.12 -5.83
C GLY A 32 -3.93 19.60 -4.62
N ILE A 33 -3.17 19.42 -3.54
CA ILE A 33 -3.65 18.98 -2.23
C ILE A 33 -3.83 20.24 -1.38
N PHE A 34 -4.98 20.34 -0.73
CA PHE A 34 -5.25 21.34 0.29
C PHE A 34 -5.11 20.71 1.66
N PHE A 35 -4.50 21.43 2.61
CA PHE A 35 -4.21 20.87 3.91
C PHE A 35 -4.03 21.93 5.00
N SER A 36 -4.14 21.54 6.26
CA SER A 36 -3.69 22.31 7.42
C SER A 36 -2.62 21.53 8.17
N THR A 37 -1.94 22.16 9.13
CA THR A 37 -0.88 21.53 9.94
C THR A 37 -1.19 21.76 11.42
N GLU A 38 -0.85 20.81 12.28
CA GLU A 38 -1.02 20.90 13.75
C GLU A 38 -0.27 22.09 14.38
N GLU A 39 0.82 22.49 13.75
CA GLU A 39 1.75 23.46 14.33
C GLU A 39 1.92 24.71 13.45
N GLU A 40 1.90 25.88 14.08
CA GLU A 40 2.21 27.14 13.42
C GLU A 40 3.68 27.18 12.95
N PHE A 41 3.93 27.83 11.81
CA PHE A 41 5.31 27.97 11.31
C PHE A 41 5.55 29.25 10.51
N VAL A 42 6.83 29.58 10.34
CA VAL A 42 7.26 30.75 9.55
C VAL A 42 7.72 30.32 8.17
N ILE A 43 7.04 30.84 7.14
CA ILE A 43 7.38 30.62 5.73
C ILE A 43 8.70 31.33 5.36
N ARG A 44 9.51 30.67 4.53
CA ARG A 44 10.73 31.24 3.93
C ARG A 44 10.74 31.18 2.40
N GLY A 45 9.70 30.58 1.83
CA GLY A 45 9.41 30.56 0.41
C GLY A 45 8.77 31.85 -0.09
N LEU A 46 7.79 31.70 -0.99
CA LEU A 46 7.04 32.82 -1.56
C LEU A 46 6.22 33.50 -0.47
N LYS A 47 6.42 34.81 -0.29
CA LYS A 47 5.68 35.58 0.71
C LYS A 47 4.16 35.50 0.43
N PRO A 48 3.32 35.18 1.44
CA PRO A 48 1.87 35.17 1.27
C PRO A 48 1.33 36.51 0.77
N ALA A 49 0.16 36.47 0.13
CA ALA A 49 -0.43 37.63 -0.55
C ALA A 49 -0.76 38.79 0.41
N ASP A 50 -1.08 38.48 1.67
CA ASP A 50 -1.32 39.45 2.75
C ASP A 50 -0.03 39.98 3.38
N GLY A 51 1.13 39.42 3.03
CA GLY A 51 2.42 39.81 3.56
C GLY A 51 2.74 39.28 4.97
N ASN A 52 1.88 38.46 5.59
CA ASN A 52 2.17 37.82 6.88
C ASN A 52 2.96 36.52 6.66
N PRO A 53 4.21 36.41 7.15
CA PRO A 53 5.01 35.20 6.97
C PRO A 53 4.66 34.07 7.94
N ILE A 54 3.81 34.33 8.94
CA ILE A 54 3.34 33.29 9.85
C ILE A 54 2.19 32.57 9.17
N ILE A 55 2.27 31.24 9.19
CA ILE A 55 1.21 30.31 8.84
C ILE A 55 0.72 29.74 10.17
N SER A 56 -0.56 29.88 10.49
CA SER A 56 -1.11 29.22 11.67
C SER A 56 -1.64 27.83 11.34
N ASP A 57 -1.86 27.06 12.39
CA ASP A 57 -2.57 25.78 12.39
C ASP A 57 -4.01 25.87 11.86
N GLY A 58 -4.58 27.07 11.84
CA GLY A 58 -5.89 27.38 11.28
C GLY A 58 -5.90 27.78 9.81
N ASP A 59 -4.75 27.86 9.14
CA ASP A 59 -4.66 28.27 7.74
C ASP A 59 -4.79 27.09 6.78
N LEU A 60 -5.70 27.18 5.83
CA LEU A 60 -5.82 26.18 4.77
C LEU A 60 -4.81 26.47 3.65
N LEU A 61 -3.87 25.56 3.47
CA LEU A 61 -2.74 25.63 2.55
C LEU A 61 -3.00 24.88 1.25
N ASN A 62 -2.14 25.11 0.26
CA ASN A 62 -2.09 24.33 -0.98
C ASN A 62 -0.66 23.82 -1.22
N SER A 63 -0.55 22.57 -1.68
CA SER A 63 0.72 21.87 -1.95
C SER A 63 1.61 22.50 -3.01
N ALA A 64 1.18 23.59 -3.67
CA ALA A 64 2.03 24.41 -4.54
C ALA A 64 2.77 25.53 -3.79
N GLY A 65 2.61 25.66 -2.47
CA GLY A 65 3.34 26.64 -1.65
C GLY A 65 2.63 27.98 -1.45
N TYR A 66 1.29 27.99 -1.48
CA TYR A 66 0.50 29.20 -1.23
C TYR A 66 -0.54 28.94 -0.15
N VAL A 67 -0.88 29.99 0.60
CA VAL A 67 -2.03 30.01 1.50
C VAL A 67 -3.30 30.11 0.64
N TYR A 68 -4.17 29.11 0.74
CA TYR A 68 -5.42 29.07 -0.01
C TYR A 68 -6.51 29.90 0.68
N MET A 69 -6.68 29.72 2.00
CA MET A 69 -7.54 30.57 2.83
C MET A 69 -6.94 30.71 4.22
N ARG A 70 -6.96 31.91 4.78
CA ARG A 70 -6.55 32.13 6.17
C ARG A 70 -7.64 31.68 7.15
N ASN A 71 -7.28 31.38 8.39
CA ASN A 71 -8.25 31.02 9.44
C ASN A 71 -9.38 32.05 9.56
N TYR A 72 -9.03 33.34 9.60
CA TYR A 72 -10.00 34.43 9.68
C TYR A 72 -10.94 34.53 8.45
N GLU A 73 -10.52 34.02 7.29
CA GLU A 73 -11.34 34.00 6.07
C GLU A 73 -12.38 32.88 6.13
N LEU A 74 -12.00 31.71 6.64
CA LEU A 74 -12.89 30.59 6.91
C LEU A 74 -13.94 30.98 7.96
N LEU A 75 -13.50 31.63 9.04
CA LEU A 75 -14.35 32.03 10.16
C LEU A 75 -15.18 33.31 9.94
N LYS A 76 -14.99 34.00 8.82
CA LYS A 76 -15.57 35.33 8.55
C LYS A 76 -17.08 35.41 8.77
N LYS A 77 -17.83 34.34 8.45
CA LYS A 77 -19.30 34.30 8.62
C LYS A 77 -19.74 34.11 10.07
N PHE A 78 -18.88 33.54 10.91
CA PHE A 78 -19.15 33.22 12.30
C PHE A 78 -18.71 34.33 13.26
N LYS A 79 -18.01 35.35 12.75
CA LYS A 79 -17.55 36.53 13.50
C LYS A 79 -16.56 36.19 14.62
N ALA A 80 -15.89 35.05 14.54
CA ALA A 80 -14.70 34.81 15.35
C ALA A 80 -13.57 35.75 14.87
N ARG A 81 -12.78 36.24 15.83
CA ARG A 81 -11.66 37.17 15.58
C ARG A 81 -10.31 36.60 15.97
N SER A 82 -10.31 35.55 16.76
CA SER A 82 -9.12 34.79 17.13
C SER A 82 -8.89 33.69 16.12
N ASP A 83 -7.65 33.23 16.03
CA ASP A 83 -7.37 31.93 15.45
C ASP A 83 -8.02 30.85 16.31
N LEU A 84 -8.71 29.91 15.68
CA LEU A 84 -9.34 28.76 16.35
C LEU A 84 -8.77 27.43 15.86
N GLY A 85 -7.67 27.45 15.09
CA GLY A 85 -7.14 26.26 14.45
C GLY A 85 -8.08 25.72 13.36
N LEU A 86 -7.64 24.65 12.70
CA LEU A 86 -8.45 23.82 11.84
C LEU A 86 -8.22 22.39 12.24
N ASP A 87 -9.31 21.66 12.46
CA ASP A 87 -9.27 20.27 12.91
C ASP A 87 -9.83 19.34 11.82
N ALA A 88 -10.51 19.89 10.81
CA ALA A 88 -10.88 19.13 9.62
C ALA A 88 -11.18 20.09 8.47
N ALA A 89 -10.95 19.71 7.22
CA ALA A 89 -11.43 20.48 6.07
C ALA A 89 -11.67 19.66 4.80
N ASP A 90 -12.72 20.02 4.07
CA ASP A 90 -13.01 19.58 2.71
C ASP A 90 -13.27 20.77 1.78
N VAL A 91 -12.40 20.94 0.78
CA VAL A 91 -12.54 21.96 -0.27
C VAL A 91 -13.49 21.44 -1.35
N ILE A 92 -14.72 21.93 -1.33
CA ILE A 92 -15.81 21.47 -2.22
C ILE A 92 -15.80 22.21 -3.54
N ASN A 93 -15.60 23.53 -3.53
CA ASN A 93 -15.49 24.35 -4.74
C ASN A 93 -14.31 25.32 -4.60
N ILE A 94 -13.24 25.03 -5.33
CA ILE A 94 -11.99 25.81 -5.30
C ILE A 94 -12.20 27.24 -5.80
N ARG A 95 -12.94 27.41 -6.91
CA ARG A 95 -13.16 28.74 -7.52
C ARG A 95 -14.13 29.60 -6.71
N GLY A 96 -15.11 28.96 -6.09
CA GLY A 96 -16.12 29.58 -5.25
C GLY A 96 -15.69 29.75 -3.79
N HIS A 97 -14.49 29.27 -3.41
CA HIS A 97 -14.01 29.25 -2.03
C HIS A 97 -15.03 28.62 -1.06
N PHE A 98 -15.67 27.54 -1.50
CA PHE A 98 -16.61 26.78 -0.67
C PHE A 98 -15.87 25.66 0.04
N VAL A 99 -15.72 25.79 1.36
CA VAL A 99 -15.01 24.84 2.23
C VAL A 99 -15.96 24.46 3.34
N ALA A 100 -16.06 23.16 3.63
CA ALA A 100 -16.63 22.64 4.87
C ALA A 100 -15.47 22.29 5.81
N PHE A 101 -15.55 22.65 7.08
CA PHE A 101 -14.40 22.55 7.99
C PHE A 101 -14.83 22.47 9.45
N SER A 102 -13.92 22.01 10.31
CA SER A 102 -14.00 22.10 11.77
C SER A 102 -12.87 22.96 12.33
N THR A 103 -12.93 23.25 13.62
CA THR A 103 -11.91 24.05 14.34
C THR A 103 -11.45 23.28 15.56
N GLU A 104 -10.18 23.43 15.90
CA GLU A 104 -9.59 22.86 17.12
C GLU A 104 -10.24 23.42 18.40
N LEU A 105 -10.59 24.72 18.37
CA LEU A 105 -11.12 25.42 19.54
C LEU A 105 -12.58 25.82 19.38
N ASP A 106 -13.33 25.69 20.48
CA ASP A 106 -14.69 26.21 20.60
C ASP A 106 -14.78 27.71 20.29
N HIS A 107 -15.91 28.14 19.73
CA HIS A 107 -16.17 29.55 19.57
C HIS A 107 -16.23 30.25 20.95
N PRO A 108 -15.47 31.34 21.21
CA PRO A 108 -15.35 31.95 22.54
C PRO A 108 -16.66 32.42 23.19
N TYR A 109 -17.72 32.58 22.40
CA TYR A 109 -19.06 33.01 22.84
C TYR A 109 -20.14 31.93 22.64
N GLY A 110 -19.75 30.66 22.45
CA GLY A 110 -20.68 29.53 22.32
C GLY A 110 -21.50 29.49 21.03
N GLY A 111 -20.94 30.03 19.93
CA GLY A 111 -21.60 30.04 18.62
C GLY A 111 -21.60 28.67 17.94
N PHE A 112 -20.54 27.90 18.18
CA PHE A 112 -20.32 26.51 17.76
C PHE A 112 -19.25 25.89 18.69
N THR A 113 -19.09 24.57 18.64
CA THR A 113 -18.02 23.83 19.33
C THR A 113 -17.02 23.25 18.34
N ALA A 114 -15.87 22.79 18.82
CA ALA A 114 -14.82 22.15 18.03
C ALA A 114 -15.32 20.93 17.23
N GLY A 115 -16.33 20.21 17.73
CA GLY A 115 -16.95 19.09 17.00
C GLY A 115 -18.03 19.47 15.98
N ASP A 116 -18.38 20.74 15.83
CA ASP A 116 -19.41 21.19 14.89
C ASP A 116 -18.82 21.38 13.46
N LEU A 117 -19.43 20.75 12.45
CA LEU A 117 -19.04 20.96 11.05
C LEU A 117 -19.57 22.30 10.52
N LEU A 118 -18.66 23.19 10.16
CA LEU A 118 -18.92 24.51 9.58
C LEU A 118 -18.81 24.49 8.06
N ALA A 119 -19.37 25.51 7.41
CA ALA A 119 -19.06 25.80 6.01
C ALA A 119 -18.95 27.30 5.74
N THR A 120 -18.15 27.71 4.75
CA THR A 120 -17.87 29.13 4.44
C THR A 120 -19.10 29.94 4.02
N ASN A 121 -20.23 29.29 3.71
CA ASN A 121 -21.51 29.96 3.52
C ASN A 121 -22.23 30.34 4.83
N GLY A 122 -21.74 29.91 5.99
CA GLY A 122 -22.31 30.12 7.32
C GLY A 122 -23.21 29.00 7.82
N ALA A 123 -23.18 27.82 7.19
CA ALA A 123 -23.87 26.64 7.71
C ALA A 123 -23.14 26.07 8.93
N ILE A 124 -23.90 25.47 9.86
CA ILE A 124 -23.39 24.75 11.03
C ILE A 124 -24.18 23.45 11.15
N VAL A 125 -23.49 22.31 11.11
CA VAL A 125 -24.03 20.98 11.42
C VAL A 125 -23.44 20.55 12.77
N PRO A 126 -24.22 20.56 13.86
CA PRO A 126 -23.68 20.24 15.16
C PRO A 126 -23.15 18.82 15.29
N ASN A 127 -22.17 18.58 16.17
CA ASN A 127 -21.62 17.24 16.44
C ASN A 127 -22.73 16.22 16.78
N ALA A 128 -23.69 16.64 17.61
CA ALA A 128 -24.87 15.83 17.97
C ALA A 128 -25.76 15.45 16.78
N ALA A 129 -25.76 16.24 15.70
CA ALA A 129 -26.44 15.89 14.46
C ALA A 129 -25.62 14.86 13.67
N LEU A 130 -24.31 15.05 13.50
CA LEU A 130 -23.43 14.09 12.82
C LEU A 130 -23.53 12.68 13.42
N LEU A 131 -23.59 12.61 14.75
CA LEU A 131 -23.65 11.36 15.50
C LEU A 131 -25.07 10.83 15.74
N ALA A 132 -26.11 11.50 15.25
CA ALA A 132 -27.51 11.21 15.56
C ALA A 132 -27.95 9.78 15.20
N ASN A 133 -27.35 9.20 14.16
CA ASN A 133 -27.67 7.86 13.67
C ASN A 133 -26.89 6.75 14.40
N PHE A 134 -25.89 7.09 15.21
CA PHE A 134 -25.14 6.15 16.05
C PHE A 134 -25.81 5.90 17.40
N ASN A 135 -26.92 6.59 17.71
CA ASN A 135 -27.67 6.47 18.98
C ASN A 135 -26.82 6.73 20.23
N ILE A 136 -25.86 7.66 20.15
CA ILE A 136 -25.07 8.11 21.29
C ILE A 136 -25.83 9.17 22.12
N PRO A 137 -25.42 9.46 23.37
CA PRO A 137 -26.02 10.51 24.18
C PRO A 137 -25.94 11.89 23.49
N ARG A 138 -27.06 12.61 23.43
CA ARG A 138 -27.19 13.87 22.68
C ARG A 138 -26.30 15.03 23.17
N GLY A 139 -25.84 14.97 24.42
CA GLY A 139 -24.95 16.00 24.99
C GLY A 139 -23.48 15.62 24.94
N LEU A 140 -23.13 14.48 24.35
CA LEU A 140 -21.76 14.06 24.16
C LEU A 140 -21.25 14.72 22.88
N ASP A 141 -20.27 15.59 23.02
CA ASP A 141 -19.47 16.13 21.93
C ASP A 141 -18.18 15.30 21.88
N LEU A 142 -17.89 14.72 20.71
CA LEU A 142 -16.70 13.89 20.49
C LEU A 142 -15.66 14.57 19.60
N GLY A 143 -15.77 15.87 19.32
CA GLY A 143 -14.83 16.52 18.39
C GLY A 143 -15.04 16.09 16.93
N LEU A 144 -14.18 16.57 16.03
CA LEU A 144 -14.26 16.31 14.59
C LEU A 144 -12.92 16.53 13.87
N ASP A 145 -12.11 15.47 13.78
CA ASP A 145 -10.72 15.57 13.31
C ASP A 145 -10.59 15.27 11.81
N ALA A 146 -11.62 14.71 11.18
CA ALA A 146 -11.56 14.49 9.75
C ALA A 146 -12.92 14.63 9.11
N VAL A 147 -12.95 15.21 7.91
CA VAL A 147 -14.19 15.33 7.15
C VAL A 147 -13.96 15.22 5.65
N GLN A 148 -14.83 14.47 4.99
CA GLN A 148 -15.06 14.54 3.55
C GLN A 148 -16.55 14.52 3.26
N ILE A 149 -16.99 15.44 2.40
CA ILE A 149 -18.37 15.45 1.90
C ILE A 149 -18.47 14.66 0.59
N ILE A 150 -19.34 13.65 0.60
CA ILE A 150 -19.60 12.75 -0.52
C ILE A 150 -20.83 13.22 -1.29
N GLY A 151 -20.71 13.30 -2.62
CA GLY A 151 -21.76 13.79 -3.52
C GLY A 151 -21.20 14.75 -4.57
N THR A 152 -22.07 15.16 -5.49
CA THR A 152 -21.70 16.15 -6.51
C THR A 152 -21.66 17.56 -5.90
N GLU A 153 -20.77 18.42 -6.41
CA GLU A 153 -20.58 19.78 -5.90
C GLU A 153 -21.92 20.55 -5.73
N ASP A 154 -22.74 20.55 -6.78
CA ASP A 154 -24.08 21.19 -6.77
C ASP A 154 -25.01 20.67 -5.68
N ARG A 155 -24.97 19.37 -5.39
CA ARG A 155 -25.82 18.74 -4.37
C ARG A 155 -25.33 19.09 -2.97
N ILE A 156 -24.02 19.09 -2.78
CA ILE A 156 -23.36 19.47 -1.53
C ILE A 156 -23.70 20.93 -1.20
N ILE A 157 -23.52 21.85 -2.15
CA ILE A 157 -23.83 23.27 -1.96
C ILE A 157 -25.31 23.46 -1.60
N LYS A 158 -26.23 22.79 -2.30
CA LYS A 158 -27.67 22.84 -2.01
C LYS A 158 -28.02 22.28 -0.62
N PHE A 159 -27.32 21.24 -0.18
CA PHE A 159 -27.47 20.67 1.16
C PHE A 159 -27.05 21.70 2.22
N PHE A 160 -25.84 22.25 2.14
CA PHE A 160 -25.37 23.24 3.11
C PHE A 160 -26.19 24.54 3.09
N ASP A 161 -26.74 24.94 1.94
CA ASP A 161 -27.69 26.05 1.89
C ASP A 161 -28.98 25.75 2.66
N ALA A 162 -29.45 24.50 2.65
CA ALA A 162 -30.59 24.08 3.45
C ALA A 162 -30.24 24.06 4.95
N VAL A 163 -29.05 23.57 5.32
CA VAL A 163 -28.52 23.61 6.69
C VAL A 163 -28.50 25.05 7.23
N ARG A 164 -27.88 25.96 6.47
CA ARG A 164 -27.79 27.39 6.81
C ARG A 164 -29.16 28.05 7.00
N LYS A 165 -30.13 27.77 6.11
CA LYS A 165 -31.48 28.34 6.19
C LYS A 165 -32.26 27.88 7.43
N ARG A 166 -31.95 26.71 7.97
CA ARG A 166 -32.57 26.17 9.18
C ARG A 166 -31.93 26.70 10.47
N GLY A 167 -30.63 27.02 10.43
CA GLY A 167 -29.86 27.47 11.59
C GLY A 167 -29.43 26.32 12.49
N ARG A 168 -28.43 26.58 13.34
CA ARG A 168 -27.80 25.59 14.24
C ARG A 168 -28.81 24.98 15.21
N GLU A 169 -29.66 25.81 15.80
CA GLU A 169 -30.63 25.43 16.83
C GLU A 169 -31.60 24.36 16.32
N TYR A 170 -32.03 24.44 15.06
CA TYR A 170 -32.88 23.43 14.45
C TYR A 170 -32.22 22.05 14.46
N TRP A 171 -30.93 21.98 14.13
CA TRP A 171 -30.18 20.72 14.07
C TRP A 171 -29.85 20.18 15.46
N ILE A 172 -29.65 21.07 16.44
CA ILE A 172 -29.57 20.67 17.85
C ILE A 172 -30.90 20.08 18.32
N GLU A 173 -32.03 20.75 18.02
CA GLU A 173 -33.38 20.35 18.43
C GLU A 173 -33.82 19.03 17.77
N LYS A 174 -33.48 18.85 16.49
CA LYS A 174 -33.89 17.72 15.65
C LYS A 174 -32.69 17.05 14.97
N PRO A 175 -31.76 16.45 15.74
CA PRO A 175 -30.50 15.96 15.19
C PRO A 175 -30.69 14.84 14.15
N LYS A 176 -31.69 13.97 14.35
CA LYS A 176 -32.02 12.89 13.40
C LYS A 176 -32.52 13.38 12.04
N ALA A 177 -32.93 14.65 11.92
CA ALA A 177 -33.31 15.22 10.62
C ALA A 177 -32.12 15.29 9.65
N ILE A 178 -30.87 15.27 10.13
CA ILE A 178 -29.70 15.36 9.25
C ILE A 178 -29.66 14.19 8.26
N GLY A 179 -29.94 12.96 8.72
CA GLY A 179 -29.93 11.77 7.87
C GLY A 179 -30.96 11.84 6.75
N GLU A 180 -32.13 12.40 7.03
CA GLU A 180 -33.18 12.64 6.02
C GLU A 180 -32.73 13.65 4.97
N TYR A 181 -32.05 14.73 5.38
CA TYR A 181 -31.55 15.75 4.46
C TYR A 181 -30.38 15.22 3.62
N LEU A 182 -29.41 14.54 4.23
CA LEU A 182 -28.31 13.89 3.53
C LEU A 182 -28.86 12.96 2.43
N LYS A 183 -29.81 12.07 2.79
CA LYS A 183 -30.49 11.21 1.81
C LYS A 183 -31.25 11.98 0.74
N LYS A 184 -31.99 13.03 1.11
CA LYS A 184 -32.77 13.86 0.18
C LYS A 184 -31.90 14.53 -0.87
N TYR A 185 -30.73 15.03 -0.48
CA TYR A 185 -29.80 15.69 -1.40
C TYR A 185 -28.85 14.72 -2.10
N GLY A 186 -28.86 13.43 -1.72
CA GLY A 186 -27.94 12.43 -2.26
C GLY A 186 -26.50 12.76 -1.88
N VAL A 187 -26.31 13.19 -0.63
CA VAL A 187 -25.04 13.58 -0.01
C VAL A 187 -24.80 12.68 1.20
N ASP A 188 -23.54 12.43 1.52
CA ASP A 188 -23.12 11.86 2.80
C ASP A 188 -21.99 12.71 3.39
N ILE A 189 -21.80 12.64 4.71
CA ILE A 189 -20.67 13.25 5.42
C ILE A 189 -19.91 12.08 6.01
N TRP A 190 -18.69 11.88 5.51
CA TRP A 190 -17.77 10.93 6.10
C TRP A 190 -16.82 11.67 7.02
N PHE A 191 -16.65 11.17 8.24
CA PHE A 191 -15.91 11.89 9.27
C PHE A 191 -15.24 10.97 10.29
N SER A 192 -14.23 11.49 10.99
CA SER A 192 -13.68 10.92 12.22
C SER A 192 -13.94 11.85 13.40
N THR A 193 -13.63 11.43 14.62
CA THR A 193 -13.92 12.16 15.85
C THR A 193 -12.75 12.06 16.82
N GLU A 194 -12.39 13.15 17.49
CA GLU A 194 -11.36 13.22 18.54
C GLU A 194 -11.55 12.16 19.63
N GLY A 195 -12.81 11.96 20.00
CA GLY A 195 -13.20 11.05 21.05
C GLY A 195 -13.66 9.68 20.54
N THR A 196 -13.10 8.63 21.11
CA THR A 196 -13.65 7.27 21.00
C THR A 196 -15.12 7.19 21.46
N GLY A 197 -15.96 6.51 20.66
CA GLY A 197 -17.38 6.34 20.93
C GLY A 197 -17.67 5.54 22.22
N PRO A 198 -18.85 5.72 22.84
CA PRO A 198 -19.18 5.08 24.12
C PRO A 198 -19.16 3.55 24.02
N LEU A 199 -18.98 2.88 25.17
CA LEU A 199 -18.98 1.42 25.22
C LEU A 199 -20.36 0.85 24.90
N SER A 200 -20.39 -0.13 24.00
CA SER A 200 -21.56 -0.97 23.74
C SER A 200 -21.87 -1.90 24.93
N ALA A 201 -23.02 -2.58 24.87
CA ALA A 201 -23.40 -3.60 25.86
C ALA A 201 -22.36 -4.74 26.01
N LYS A 202 -21.50 -4.95 25.00
CA LYS A 202 -20.40 -5.93 25.01
C LYS A 202 -19.10 -5.37 25.60
N LYS A 203 -19.12 -4.17 26.20
CA LYS A 203 -17.95 -3.47 26.77
C LYS A 203 -16.81 -3.22 25.76
N ILE A 204 -17.18 -3.04 24.48
CA ILE A 204 -16.28 -2.59 23.42
C ILE A 204 -16.77 -1.24 22.90
N PRO A 205 -15.88 -0.30 22.55
CA PRO A 205 -16.27 0.96 21.93
C PRO A 205 -17.16 0.73 20.72
N MET A 206 -18.15 1.62 20.52
CA MET A 206 -19.04 1.54 19.35
C MET A 206 -18.29 1.83 18.05
N PHE A 207 -17.35 2.76 18.11
CA PHE A 207 -16.37 3.12 17.10
C PHE A 207 -15.16 3.75 17.81
N LEU A 208 -14.06 3.83 17.09
CA LEU A 208 -12.78 4.40 17.48
C LEU A 208 -12.60 5.80 16.91
N ASP A 209 -11.73 6.61 17.49
CA ASP A 209 -11.37 7.93 16.95
C ASP A 209 -10.58 7.80 15.63
N GLY A 210 -9.93 6.66 15.41
CA GLY A 210 -9.38 6.29 14.10
C GLY A 210 -10.35 5.59 13.13
N ASP A 211 -11.65 5.47 13.44
CA ASP A 211 -12.66 4.91 12.53
C ASP A 211 -13.30 6.00 11.67
N LEU A 212 -13.36 5.80 10.35
CA LEU A 212 -14.12 6.66 9.45
C LEU A 212 -15.60 6.30 9.48
N LEU A 213 -16.45 7.26 9.82
CA LEU A 213 -17.90 7.13 10.02
C LEU A 213 -18.70 7.71 8.84
N SER A 214 -19.95 7.26 8.67
CA SER A 214 -20.93 7.85 7.74
C SER A 214 -22.10 8.42 8.52
N ALA A 215 -22.33 9.74 8.41
CA ALA A 215 -23.44 10.43 9.07
C ALA A 215 -24.80 10.00 8.48
N ALA A 216 -24.89 9.77 7.16
CA ALA A 216 -26.14 9.38 6.53
C ALA A 216 -26.57 7.95 6.91
N ALA A 217 -25.62 7.02 6.98
CA ALA A 217 -25.89 5.61 7.26
C ALA A 217 -25.86 5.25 8.75
N GLY A 218 -25.13 6.00 9.59
CA GLY A 218 -24.88 5.61 10.98
C GLY A 218 -24.01 4.35 11.07
N THR A 219 -23.02 4.23 10.19
CA THR A 219 -22.16 3.04 10.07
C THR A 219 -20.70 3.43 9.96
N ILE A 220 -19.81 2.51 10.32
CA ILE A 220 -18.36 2.64 10.09
C ILE A 220 -18.07 2.28 8.63
N VAL A 221 -17.48 3.23 7.91
CA VAL A 221 -17.05 3.12 6.52
C VAL A 221 -15.72 2.38 6.40
N LEU A 222 -14.75 2.74 7.25
CA LEU A 222 -13.43 2.14 7.35
C LEU A 222 -13.05 2.08 8.83
N ARG A 223 -12.64 0.91 9.31
CA ARG A 223 -12.16 0.79 10.69
C ARG A 223 -10.69 1.16 10.78
N ASN A 224 -10.21 1.67 11.91
CA ASN A 224 -8.79 1.96 12.13
C ASN A 224 -7.89 0.75 11.82
N ARG A 225 -8.32 -0.44 12.25
CA ARG A 225 -7.65 -1.72 11.93
C ARG A 225 -7.59 -2.04 10.43
N ASP A 226 -8.59 -1.62 9.67
CA ASP A 226 -8.67 -1.92 8.24
C ASP A 226 -8.04 -0.80 7.41
N ALA A 227 -7.83 0.39 8.01
CA ALA A 227 -7.12 1.51 7.41
C ALA A 227 -5.62 1.22 7.29
N LEU A 228 -5.03 0.67 8.35
CA LEU A 228 -3.59 0.41 8.45
C LEU A 228 -3.23 -1.06 8.13
N PRO A 229 -2.08 -1.30 7.46
CA PRO A 229 -1.58 -2.65 7.16
C PRO A 229 -1.51 -3.58 8.37
N VAL A 230 -1.57 -4.90 8.15
CA VAL A 230 -1.61 -5.91 9.23
C VAL A 230 -0.45 -5.82 10.24
N LEU A 231 0.71 -5.31 9.79
CA LEU A 231 1.92 -5.16 10.61
C LEU A 231 1.90 -3.97 11.56
N VAL A 232 0.95 -3.04 11.41
CA VAL A 232 0.74 -1.91 12.34
C VAL A 232 -0.29 -2.37 13.39
N PRO A 233 -0.10 -2.16 14.70
CA PRO A 233 -1.01 -2.67 15.73
C PRO A 233 -2.34 -1.89 15.85
N ALA A 234 -2.95 -1.52 14.72
CA ALA A 234 -4.11 -0.62 14.65
C ALA A 234 -5.45 -1.29 15.00
N GLY A 235 -6.21 -0.65 15.89
CA GLY A 235 -7.52 -1.02 16.37
C GLY A 235 -7.51 -1.72 17.75
N ILE A 236 -8.08 -1.05 18.75
CA ILE A 236 -8.41 -1.65 20.05
C ILE A 236 -9.81 -2.32 20.00
N PRO A 237 -10.05 -3.39 20.80
CA PRO A 237 -9.10 -4.07 21.68
C PRO A 237 -8.25 -5.14 20.97
N SER A 238 -8.43 -5.34 19.65
CA SER A 238 -7.95 -6.55 18.96
C SER A 238 -6.47 -6.54 18.53
N ARG A 239 -5.90 -5.37 18.23
CA ARG A 239 -4.56 -5.23 17.61
C ARG A 239 -3.60 -4.34 18.39
N GLY A 240 -4.11 -3.43 19.23
CA GLY A 240 -3.33 -2.86 20.34
C GLY A 240 -3.44 -1.35 20.52
N VAL A 241 -3.58 -0.57 19.44
CA VAL A 241 -3.50 0.90 19.46
C VAL A 241 -4.58 1.49 18.57
N ASP A 242 -5.27 2.51 19.05
CA ASP A 242 -6.06 3.38 18.20
C ASP A 242 -5.16 4.51 17.71
N PHE A 243 -5.04 4.68 16.40
CA PHE A 243 -4.09 5.64 15.82
C PHE A 243 -4.71 7.02 15.54
N GLY A 244 -6.01 7.21 15.80
CA GLY A 244 -6.72 8.42 15.37
C GLY A 244 -6.84 8.53 13.85
N MET A 245 -7.54 9.57 13.40
CA MET A 245 -7.64 9.96 11.98
C MET A 245 -7.98 11.44 11.88
N ASP A 246 -6.97 12.28 11.68
CA ASP A 246 -7.03 13.75 11.76
C ASP A 246 -6.97 14.39 10.39
N ALA A 247 -6.92 13.56 9.35
CA ALA A 247 -7.27 14.05 8.04
C ALA A 247 -7.82 12.92 7.20
N VAL A 248 -8.79 13.20 6.34
CA VAL A 248 -9.28 12.20 5.38
C VAL A 248 -9.69 12.83 4.07
N THR A 249 -9.32 12.18 2.97
CA THR A 249 -9.79 12.57 1.65
C THR A 249 -9.85 11.40 0.67
N PHE A 250 -10.54 11.63 -0.45
CA PHE A 250 -10.87 10.59 -1.42
C PHE A 250 -10.80 11.12 -2.84
N ARG A 251 -10.39 10.25 -3.77
CA ARG A 251 -10.52 10.57 -5.19
C ARG A 251 -11.93 10.28 -5.69
N GLY A 252 -12.55 11.31 -6.27
CA GLY A 252 -13.82 11.18 -6.97
C GLY A 252 -14.99 10.93 -6.03
N ARG A 253 -15.30 11.95 -5.20
CA ARG A 253 -16.42 12.04 -4.24
C ARG A 253 -17.83 11.70 -4.78
N GLU A 254 -17.94 11.35 -6.07
CA GLU A 254 -19.17 11.00 -6.78
C GLU A 254 -19.28 9.49 -7.16
N LYS A 255 -18.22 8.68 -6.97
CA LYS A 255 -18.15 7.31 -7.53
C LYS A 255 -18.54 6.21 -6.52
N PRO A 256 -19.09 5.06 -6.96
CA PRO A 256 -19.45 3.96 -6.05
C PRO A 256 -18.24 3.24 -5.41
N GLU A 257 -17.06 3.32 -6.03
CA GLU A 257 -15.85 2.60 -5.59
C GLU A 257 -14.93 3.40 -4.64
N ILE A 258 -15.47 4.47 -4.03
CA ILE A 258 -14.71 5.41 -3.18
C ILE A 258 -13.89 4.71 -2.09
N ARG A 259 -14.36 3.58 -1.56
CA ARG A 259 -13.69 2.87 -0.44
C ARG A 259 -12.30 2.31 -0.78
N LYS A 260 -11.94 2.15 -2.06
CA LYS A 260 -10.61 1.64 -2.46
C LYS A 260 -9.53 2.75 -2.54
N TYR A 261 -9.93 4.01 -2.40
CA TYR A 261 -9.07 5.18 -2.61
C TYR A 261 -9.22 6.20 -1.48
N ILE A 262 -9.17 5.69 -0.25
CA ILE A 262 -9.17 6.49 0.98
C ILE A 262 -7.74 6.88 1.31
N TYR A 263 -7.52 8.17 1.52
CA TYR A 263 -6.26 8.74 1.96
C TYR A 263 -6.47 9.49 3.26
N TYR A 264 -5.53 9.41 4.19
CA TYR A 264 -5.73 9.93 5.53
C TYR A 264 -4.41 10.24 6.24
N SER A 265 -4.46 11.06 7.28
CA SER A 265 -3.42 11.17 8.33
C SER A 265 -3.94 10.55 9.61
N SER A 266 -3.06 10.32 10.58
CA SER A 266 -3.38 9.69 11.86
C SER A 266 -2.82 10.51 13.01
N GLU A 267 -3.55 10.66 14.11
CA GLU A 267 -3.18 11.50 15.26
C GLU A 267 -1.80 11.21 15.84
N ILE A 268 -1.40 9.93 15.79
CA ILE A 268 -0.13 9.52 16.36
C ILE A 268 0.74 8.84 15.33
N LEU A 269 2.03 9.18 15.39
CA LEU A 269 3.06 8.49 14.66
C LEU A 269 3.20 7.02 15.07
N PHE A 270 3.74 6.21 14.16
CA PHE A 270 4.15 4.84 14.43
C PHE A 270 5.65 4.68 14.15
N GLU A 271 6.45 4.43 15.19
CA GLU A 271 7.86 4.06 15.02
C GLU A 271 7.98 2.54 14.82
N GLY A 272 7.68 2.07 13.62
CA GLY A 272 7.74 0.65 13.28
C GLY A 272 8.23 0.38 11.87
N ARG A 273 7.94 -0.84 11.38
CA ARG A 273 8.42 -1.38 10.09
C ARG A 273 7.94 -0.55 8.90
N MET A 274 6.67 -0.16 8.95
CA MET A 274 6.06 0.84 8.08
C MET A 274 5.80 2.08 8.93
N GLY A 275 6.90 2.68 9.43
CA GLY A 275 6.77 3.85 10.25
C GLY A 275 6.19 5.01 9.46
N PHE A 276 5.34 5.79 10.10
CA PHE A 276 4.74 7.01 9.58
C PHE A 276 4.66 8.03 10.70
N THR A 277 4.66 9.30 10.32
CA THR A 277 4.35 10.38 11.26
C THR A 277 2.88 10.74 11.18
N ASP A 278 2.35 11.44 12.19
CA ASP A 278 0.98 11.96 12.17
C ASP A 278 0.72 12.92 10.99
N GLY A 279 1.74 13.64 10.53
CA GLY A 279 1.63 14.48 9.35
C GLY A 279 1.77 13.80 7.97
N ASP A 280 1.99 12.48 7.90
CA ASP A 280 2.17 11.76 6.65
C ASP A 280 0.83 11.36 6.03
N VAL A 281 0.63 11.61 4.73
CA VAL A 281 -0.58 11.16 4.04
C VAL A 281 -0.44 9.68 3.71
N LEU A 282 -1.29 8.86 4.32
CA LEU A 282 -1.44 7.44 4.11
C LEU A 282 -2.51 7.13 3.06
N LYS A 283 -2.44 5.95 2.46
CA LYS A 283 -3.53 5.34 1.70
C LYS A 283 -3.95 4.05 2.39
N SER A 284 -5.25 3.88 2.57
CA SER A 284 -5.82 2.68 3.20
C SER A 284 -5.27 1.40 2.56
N GLY A 285 -4.74 0.52 3.42
CA GLY A 285 -4.09 -0.75 3.05
C GLY A 285 -2.69 -0.65 2.44
N ASN A 286 -2.27 0.53 1.96
CA ASN A 286 -1.06 0.70 1.14
C ASN A 286 0.09 1.46 1.83
N GLY A 287 -0.14 2.13 2.97
CA GLY A 287 0.89 2.89 3.69
C GLY A 287 1.04 4.34 3.20
N ILE A 288 2.19 4.99 3.48
CA ILE A 288 2.42 6.41 3.14
C ILE A 288 2.45 6.63 1.62
N VAL A 289 1.68 7.62 1.16
CA VAL A 289 1.70 8.10 -0.22
C VAL A 289 2.36 9.47 -0.37
N MET A 290 2.47 10.25 0.70
CA MET A 290 3.17 11.53 0.72
C MET A 290 3.68 11.82 2.13
N LEU A 291 4.96 12.18 2.24
CA LEU A 291 5.52 12.58 3.54
C LEU A 291 5.08 14.00 3.92
N ASN A 292 4.91 14.27 5.22
CA ASN A 292 4.66 15.63 5.74
C ASN A 292 5.70 16.62 5.21
N SER A 293 6.98 16.23 5.29
CA SER A 293 8.11 17.01 4.79
C SER A 293 7.99 17.37 3.30
N GLY A 294 7.40 16.49 2.48
CA GLY A 294 7.16 16.75 1.06
C GLY A 294 6.03 17.74 0.83
N LEU A 295 4.96 17.63 1.63
CA LEU A 295 3.79 18.49 1.56
C LEU A 295 4.11 19.94 1.93
N ILE A 296 4.94 20.15 2.97
CA ILE A 296 5.32 21.48 3.47
C ILE A 296 6.56 22.08 2.77
N LEU A 297 7.34 21.29 2.02
CA LEU A 297 8.58 21.72 1.37
C LEU A 297 8.44 23.02 0.54
N PRO A 298 7.36 23.24 -0.24
CA PRO A 298 7.17 24.46 -1.02
C PRO A 298 7.19 25.75 -0.17
N PHE A 299 6.80 25.66 1.10
CA PHE A 299 6.80 26.77 2.05
C PHE A 299 8.19 27.03 2.68
N LYS A 300 9.12 26.08 2.52
CA LYS A 300 10.49 26.11 3.07
C LYS A 300 10.53 26.34 4.60
N PRO A 301 9.79 25.55 5.40
CA PRO A 301 9.87 25.65 6.86
C PRO A 301 11.26 25.27 7.38
N LYS A 302 11.53 25.60 8.65
CA LYS A 302 12.78 25.18 9.35
C LYS A 302 12.73 23.73 9.83
N THR A 303 11.53 23.22 10.08
CA THR A 303 11.28 21.83 10.46
C THR A 303 10.92 21.02 9.22
N LYS A 304 10.93 19.70 9.37
CA LYS A 304 10.47 18.73 8.35
C LYS A 304 9.15 18.07 8.73
N PHE A 305 8.58 18.48 9.86
CA PHE A 305 7.47 17.82 10.51
C PHE A 305 6.64 18.85 11.29
N LEU A 306 5.33 18.88 11.03
CA LEU A 306 4.35 19.85 11.55
C LEU A 306 2.97 19.21 11.78
N GLY A 307 2.83 17.89 11.70
CA GLY A 307 1.51 17.25 11.78
C GLY A 307 0.57 17.56 10.61
N LEU A 308 -0.68 17.08 10.67
CA LEU A 308 -1.70 17.31 9.63
C LEU A 308 -3.15 17.17 10.14
N ASP A 309 -3.82 18.28 10.45
CA ASP A 309 -5.24 18.30 10.88
C ASP A 309 -6.27 18.40 9.76
N ALA A 310 -5.82 18.58 8.52
CA ALA A 310 -6.78 18.68 7.42
C ALA A 310 -6.17 18.25 6.11
N LEU A 311 -6.98 17.59 5.29
CA LEU A 311 -6.57 17.11 3.99
C LEU A 311 -7.75 17.09 3.04
N SER A 312 -7.60 17.71 1.87
CA SER A 312 -8.60 17.68 0.81
C SER A 312 -7.93 17.67 -0.56
N PHE A 313 -8.37 16.77 -1.44
CA PHE A 313 -7.88 16.75 -2.81
C PHE A 313 -8.69 17.66 -3.73
N GLY A 314 -7.98 18.56 -4.40
CA GLY A 314 -8.53 19.34 -5.50
C GLY A 314 -8.75 18.53 -6.77
N ASN A 315 -9.17 19.22 -7.83
CA ASN A 315 -9.29 18.65 -9.17
C ASN A 315 -7.89 18.46 -9.78
N GLY A 316 -7.21 17.36 -9.45
CA GLY A 316 -5.88 17.04 -9.97
C GLY A 316 -5.47 15.59 -9.72
N LYS A 317 -4.48 15.11 -10.48
CA LYS A 317 -3.73 13.92 -10.08
C LYS A 317 -2.88 14.28 -8.86
N ILE A 318 -2.92 13.47 -7.81
CA ILE A 318 -1.84 13.46 -6.82
C ILE A 318 -0.74 12.61 -7.42
N ASP A 319 0.43 13.21 -7.52
CA ASP A 319 1.64 12.47 -7.82
C ASP A 319 2.04 11.77 -6.52
N LEU A 320 1.86 10.45 -6.50
CA LEU A 320 2.31 9.64 -5.37
C LEU A 320 3.82 9.83 -5.22
N TYR A 321 4.30 9.79 -3.98
CA TYR A 321 5.73 9.70 -3.78
C TYR A 321 6.26 8.46 -4.51
N PRO A 322 7.34 8.59 -5.29
CA PRO A 322 7.90 7.45 -5.98
C PRO A 322 8.37 6.39 -4.98
N GLN A 323 7.87 5.17 -5.15
CA GLN A 323 8.01 4.11 -4.17
C GLN A 323 7.94 2.72 -4.80
N ILE A 324 8.57 1.74 -4.17
CA ILE A 324 8.33 0.32 -4.42
C ILE A 324 6.99 -0.09 -3.79
N THR A 325 6.18 -0.84 -4.53
CA THR A 325 4.84 -1.28 -4.08
C THR A 325 4.71 -2.80 -3.99
N HIS A 326 5.44 -3.55 -4.82
CA HIS A 326 5.39 -5.02 -4.80
C HIS A 326 6.74 -5.64 -5.12
N PHE A 327 6.96 -6.83 -4.55
CA PHE A 327 7.98 -7.78 -4.97
C PHE A 327 7.28 -9.01 -5.55
N ASN A 328 7.56 -9.31 -6.81
CA ASN A 328 6.69 -10.13 -7.65
C ASN A 328 5.24 -9.63 -7.53
N GLN A 329 4.32 -10.46 -7.07
CA GLN A 329 2.92 -10.09 -6.84
C GLN A 329 2.57 -9.88 -5.36
N VAL A 330 3.58 -9.89 -4.49
CA VAL A 330 3.39 -9.67 -3.06
C VAL A 330 3.48 -8.17 -2.78
N HIS A 331 2.40 -7.60 -2.28
CA HIS A 331 2.38 -6.20 -1.86
C HIS A 331 3.37 -6.00 -0.70
N VAL A 332 4.08 -4.88 -0.64
CA VAL A 332 5.07 -4.60 0.42
C VAL A 332 4.49 -4.66 1.84
N SER A 333 3.18 -4.45 2.01
CA SER A 333 2.47 -4.62 3.29
C SER A 333 2.43 -6.06 3.80
N ASP A 334 2.58 -7.02 2.90
CA ASP A 334 2.43 -8.45 3.15
C ASP A 334 3.80 -9.10 3.39
N ILE A 335 4.88 -8.31 3.49
CA ILE A 335 6.25 -8.77 3.72
C ILE A 335 6.69 -8.35 5.13
N SER A 336 7.17 -9.31 5.92
CA SER A 336 7.66 -9.11 7.29
C SER A 336 9.04 -8.45 7.37
N ILE A 337 9.51 -8.03 8.56
CA ILE A 337 10.92 -7.57 8.72
C ILE A 337 11.93 -8.67 8.50
N THR A 338 11.53 -9.92 8.71
CA THR A 338 12.39 -11.05 8.40
C THR A 338 12.39 -11.31 6.90
N GLY A 339 11.78 -10.44 6.09
CA GLY A 339 11.76 -10.50 4.64
C GLY A 339 10.89 -11.59 4.04
N LEU A 340 10.06 -12.24 4.86
CA LEU A 340 9.18 -13.34 4.47
C LEU A 340 7.77 -12.81 4.17
N ALA A 341 7.18 -13.31 3.08
CA ALA A 341 5.85 -12.95 2.61
C ALA A 341 4.72 -13.76 3.29
N TYR A 342 3.60 -13.08 3.53
CA TYR A 342 2.32 -13.62 3.99
C TYR A 342 1.21 -13.30 2.98
N PRO A 343 1.17 -13.97 1.81
CA PRO A 343 0.22 -13.61 0.77
C PRO A 343 -1.23 -13.73 1.26
N GLY A 344 -1.90 -12.58 1.39
CA GLY A 344 -3.21 -12.43 2.02
C GLY A 344 -4.41 -12.83 1.15
N ALA A 345 -4.26 -13.71 0.16
CA ALA A 345 -5.38 -14.09 -0.69
C ALA A 345 -6.37 -15.00 0.06
N PRO A 346 -7.62 -14.56 0.34
CA PRO A 346 -8.62 -15.40 0.99
C PRO A 346 -9.00 -16.58 0.09
N GLY A 347 -8.97 -17.80 0.62
CA GLY A 347 -9.51 -19.00 -0.06
C GLY A 347 -8.52 -19.86 -0.83
N ARG A 348 -7.20 -19.62 -0.71
CA ARG A 348 -6.16 -20.60 -1.09
C ARG A 348 -5.28 -20.89 0.12
N GLU A 349 -5.06 -22.17 0.43
CA GLU A 349 -4.01 -22.61 1.36
C GLU A 349 -2.65 -22.21 0.77
N GLN A 350 -2.16 -21.03 1.17
CA GLN A 350 -0.84 -20.56 0.80
C GLN A 350 0.11 -20.77 1.99
N PRO A 351 1.36 -21.20 1.73
CA PRO A 351 2.34 -21.32 2.80
C PRO A 351 2.56 -19.94 3.45
N LYS A 352 2.63 -19.92 4.76
CA LYS A 352 3.07 -18.74 5.51
C LYS A 352 4.59 -18.63 5.39
N ASP A 353 5.12 -17.44 5.64
CA ASP A 353 6.57 -17.24 5.81
C ASP A 353 7.40 -17.62 4.57
N GLN A 354 7.01 -17.11 3.39
CA GLN A 354 7.65 -17.42 2.11
C GLN A 354 8.83 -16.48 1.80
N PRO A 355 10.06 -16.98 1.57
CA PRO A 355 11.17 -16.16 1.06
C PRO A 355 11.00 -15.92 -0.46
N PHE A 356 11.89 -15.10 -1.03
CA PHE A 356 11.94 -14.79 -2.46
C PHE A 356 13.18 -15.40 -3.12
N GLY A 357 13.09 -15.78 -4.39
CA GLY A 357 14.22 -16.41 -5.06
C GLY A 357 14.20 -16.27 -6.57
N GLN A 358 15.34 -16.61 -7.17
CA GLN A 358 15.62 -16.62 -8.59
C GLN A 358 15.45 -15.25 -9.25
N TRP A 359 14.29 -14.98 -9.83
CA TRP A 359 13.94 -13.70 -10.42
C TRP A 359 12.91 -13.00 -9.53
N ILE A 360 13.12 -11.73 -9.25
CA ILE A 360 12.21 -10.93 -8.44
C ILE A 360 11.85 -9.68 -9.23
N GLN A 361 10.59 -9.59 -9.66
CA GLN A 361 10.06 -8.40 -10.29
C GLN A 361 9.84 -7.34 -9.22
N ILE A 362 10.39 -6.14 -9.39
CA ILE A 362 10.18 -5.06 -8.41
C ILE A 362 9.27 -4.03 -9.05
N HIS A 363 8.05 -3.94 -8.54
CA HIS A 363 7.03 -3.02 -9.03
C HIS A 363 6.96 -1.79 -8.16
N GLY A 364 6.53 -0.68 -8.75
CA GLY A 364 6.43 0.56 -8.02
C GLY A 364 5.88 1.70 -8.87
N TYR A 365 6.11 2.91 -8.40
CA TYR A 365 5.60 4.12 -9.02
C TYR A 365 6.73 5.12 -9.21
N ILE A 366 6.84 5.67 -10.42
CA ILE A 366 7.59 6.89 -10.70
C ILE A 366 6.58 7.95 -11.17
N PRO A 367 6.51 9.15 -10.54
CA PRO A 367 5.55 10.18 -10.92
C PRO A 367 5.87 10.79 -12.28
N ASP A 368 4.87 11.45 -12.86
CA ASP A 368 4.94 12.23 -14.11
C ASP A 368 5.72 13.57 -13.90
N ASP A 369 6.77 13.51 -13.08
CA ASP A 369 7.61 14.64 -12.72
C ASP A 369 8.82 14.73 -13.65
N ILE A 370 8.88 15.81 -14.42
CA ILE A 370 9.94 16.06 -15.40
C ILE A 370 11.31 16.31 -14.75
N ASP A 371 11.35 16.69 -13.47
CA ASP A 371 12.60 16.90 -12.74
C ASP A 371 13.27 15.57 -12.37
N ILE A 372 12.52 14.45 -12.42
CA ILE A 372 13.09 13.11 -12.29
C ILE A 372 13.74 12.71 -13.61
N GLN A 373 15.07 12.67 -13.61
CA GLN A 373 15.89 12.33 -14.78
C GLN A 373 16.08 10.81 -14.92
N ARG A 374 16.44 10.16 -13.81
CA ARG A 374 16.68 8.71 -13.75
C ARG A 374 16.33 8.14 -12.37
N PHE A 375 16.07 6.85 -12.31
CA PHE A 375 15.82 6.11 -11.08
C PHE A 375 16.56 4.78 -11.09
N ARG A 376 16.79 4.18 -9.92
CA ARG A 376 17.30 2.82 -9.78
C ARG A 376 16.78 2.19 -8.51
N VAL A 377 16.63 0.88 -8.50
CA VAL A 377 16.43 0.13 -7.27
C VAL A 377 17.78 -0.40 -6.81
N VAL A 378 18.04 -0.29 -5.53
CA VAL A 378 19.30 -0.71 -4.92
C VAL A 378 19.06 -1.60 -3.72
N TYR A 379 20.08 -2.34 -3.32
CA TYR A 379 20.02 -3.24 -2.18
C TYR A 379 21.34 -3.31 -1.43
N CYS A 380 21.29 -3.74 -0.17
CA CYS A 380 22.44 -4.16 0.62
C CYS A 380 22.00 -5.19 1.66
N LYS A 381 22.94 -5.97 2.21
CA LYS A 381 22.61 -6.95 3.26
C LYS A 381 22.06 -6.24 4.49
N ALA A 382 21.01 -6.79 5.11
CA ALA A 382 20.38 -6.17 6.26
C ALA A 382 21.29 -6.06 7.49
N SER A 383 22.28 -6.97 7.62
CA SER A 383 23.32 -6.89 8.66
C SER A 383 24.22 -5.66 8.54
N ASP A 384 24.32 -5.09 7.34
CA ASP A 384 25.25 -4.03 7.00
C ASP A 384 24.52 -2.66 6.96
N HIS A 385 23.23 -2.63 7.30
CA HIS A 385 22.42 -1.42 7.25
C HIS A 385 22.58 -0.54 8.50
N PRO A 386 22.76 0.80 8.40
CA PRO A 386 22.85 1.62 7.19
C PRO A 386 24.15 1.40 6.41
N CYS A 387 24.01 0.95 5.16
CA CYS A 387 25.14 0.61 4.31
C CYS A 387 25.81 1.86 3.72
N SER A 388 27.14 1.80 3.61
CA SER A 388 27.94 2.84 2.95
C SER A 388 27.66 2.85 1.44
N ILE A 389 27.95 3.96 0.77
CA ILE A 389 27.66 4.09 -0.67
C ILE A 389 28.38 3.05 -1.54
N THR A 390 29.49 2.50 -1.06
CA THR A 390 30.27 1.44 -1.73
C THR A 390 29.69 0.05 -1.53
N GLU A 391 28.74 -0.12 -0.60
CA GLU A 391 28.04 -1.38 -0.31
C GLU A 391 26.63 -1.39 -0.92
N ILE A 392 26.26 -0.32 -1.64
CA ILE A 392 24.97 -0.20 -2.32
C ILE A 392 25.10 -0.76 -3.73
N ASP A 393 24.48 -1.90 -3.97
CA ASP A 393 24.45 -2.51 -5.31
C ASP A 393 23.20 -2.08 -6.07
N GLY A 394 23.38 -1.65 -7.31
CA GLY A 394 22.27 -1.40 -8.24
C GLY A 394 21.70 -2.72 -8.77
N ILE A 395 20.37 -2.81 -8.86
CA ILE A 395 19.73 -3.94 -9.53
C ILE A 395 19.71 -3.67 -11.02
N GLU A 396 20.68 -4.25 -11.72
CA GLU A 396 20.90 -4.05 -13.14
C GLU A 396 19.99 -4.93 -14.01
N VAL A 397 19.50 -4.34 -15.10
CA VAL A 397 18.98 -5.05 -16.27
C VAL A 397 19.90 -4.72 -17.42
N THR A 398 20.77 -5.65 -17.81
CA THR A 398 21.81 -5.39 -18.81
C THR A 398 21.23 -5.44 -20.22
N ALA A 399 21.75 -4.62 -21.13
CA ALA A 399 21.34 -4.65 -22.54
C ALA A 399 21.56 -6.04 -23.20
N ALA A 400 22.53 -6.82 -22.72
CA ALA A 400 22.82 -8.17 -23.22
C ALA A 400 21.70 -9.18 -22.92
N GLN A 401 20.82 -8.90 -21.95
CA GLN A 401 19.65 -9.74 -21.70
C GLN A 401 18.56 -9.56 -22.77
N ASP A 402 18.67 -8.53 -23.62
CA ASP A 402 17.77 -8.25 -24.75
C ASP A 402 16.29 -8.17 -24.35
N TRP A 403 16.00 -7.37 -23.31
CA TRP A 403 14.65 -7.20 -22.80
C TRP A 403 13.83 -6.25 -23.66
N HIS A 404 12.64 -6.68 -24.08
CA HIS A 404 11.73 -5.89 -24.91
C HIS A 404 10.40 -5.67 -24.21
N VAL A 405 9.95 -4.41 -24.17
CA VAL A 405 8.58 -4.05 -23.83
C VAL A 405 7.78 -4.02 -25.13
N LYS A 406 6.88 -4.98 -25.28
CA LYS A 406 5.96 -5.02 -26.42
C LYS A 406 4.84 -4.02 -26.17
N CYS A 407 4.68 -3.07 -27.10
CA CYS A 407 3.68 -2.03 -26.97
C CYS A 407 2.54 -2.16 -28.01
N SER A 408 2.42 -3.32 -28.67
CA SER A 408 1.60 -3.49 -29.88
C SER A 408 0.13 -3.90 -29.66
N ASP A 409 -0.44 -3.72 -28.47
CA ASP A 409 -1.80 -4.19 -28.14
C ASP A 409 -2.91 -3.18 -28.45
N GLY A 410 -2.57 -2.02 -29.02
CA GLY A 410 -3.53 -1.04 -29.52
C GLY A 410 -4.10 -0.09 -28.46
N PHE A 411 -3.62 -0.16 -27.22
CA PHE A 411 -3.92 0.83 -26.18
C PHE A 411 -2.73 1.80 -26.05
N GLY A 412 -2.96 3.10 -26.28
CA GLY A 412 -1.97 4.15 -26.01
C GLY A 412 -1.12 4.65 -27.18
N GLY A 413 -1.27 4.10 -28.39
CA GLY A 413 -0.62 4.64 -29.61
C GLY A 413 0.87 4.32 -29.77
N CYS A 414 1.40 3.44 -28.94
CA CYS A 414 2.76 2.93 -29.04
C CYS A 414 2.80 1.80 -30.09
N ASN A 415 3.76 1.83 -31.01
CA ASN A 415 4.01 0.75 -31.97
C ASN A 415 5.48 0.33 -31.87
N GLY A 416 5.74 -0.98 -31.89
CA GLY A 416 7.08 -1.57 -31.88
C GLY A 416 7.48 -2.25 -30.56
N ASP A 417 8.66 -2.86 -30.59
CA ASP A 417 9.34 -3.44 -29.44
C ASP A 417 10.41 -2.46 -28.96
N TYR A 418 10.42 -2.15 -27.66
CA TYR A 418 11.36 -1.20 -27.07
C TYR A 418 12.28 -1.88 -26.08
N HIS A 419 13.58 -1.69 -26.25
CA HIS A 419 14.56 -2.20 -25.30
C HIS A 419 14.42 -1.49 -23.95
N TRP A 420 14.42 -2.30 -22.88
CA TRP A 420 14.36 -1.83 -21.50
C TRP A 420 15.55 -2.37 -20.71
N PHE A 421 16.49 -1.50 -20.37
CA PHE A 421 17.71 -1.84 -19.67
C PHE A 421 18.20 -0.64 -18.83
N SER A 422 19.05 -0.92 -17.84
CA SER A 422 19.73 0.07 -17.02
C SER A 422 21.18 0.30 -17.49
N ASP A 423 21.84 1.32 -16.95
CA ASP A 423 23.30 1.36 -16.94
C ASP A 423 23.90 0.34 -15.95
N SER A 424 25.24 0.29 -15.88
CA SER A 424 25.99 -0.62 -14.99
C SER A 424 25.89 -0.29 -13.51
N ASP A 425 25.22 0.80 -13.14
CA ASP A 425 24.96 1.17 -11.75
C ASP A 425 23.46 0.98 -11.42
N GLY A 426 22.70 0.36 -12.32
CA GLY A 426 21.27 0.08 -12.20
C GLY A 426 20.34 1.26 -12.55
N TRP A 427 20.85 2.36 -13.13
CA TRP A 427 20.00 3.51 -13.46
C TRP A 427 19.23 3.34 -14.77
N PHE A 428 17.94 3.66 -14.69
CA PHE A 428 17.00 3.72 -15.80
C PHE A 428 16.61 5.16 -16.13
N ASN A 429 16.37 5.44 -17.41
CA ASN A 429 15.84 6.73 -17.85
C ASN A 429 14.36 6.86 -17.47
N ALA A 430 14.03 7.86 -16.64
CA ALA A 430 12.67 8.03 -16.12
C ALA A 430 11.66 8.50 -17.18
N ALA A 431 12.09 9.30 -18.16
CA ALA A 431 11.23 9.73 -19.25
C ALA A 431 10.85 8.54 -20.15
N GLN A 432 11.81 7.70 -20.50
CA GLN A 432 11.57 6.47 -21.26
C GLN A 432 10.67 5.51 -20.48
N TYR A 433 10.91 5.29 -19.19
CA TYR A 433 10.06 4.46 -18.34
C TYR A 433 8.59 4.91 -18.38
N ARG A 434 8.34 6.22 -18.22
CA ARG A 434 6.96 6.77 -18.26
C ARG A 434 6.30 6.56 -19.61
N THR A 435 7.03 6.75 -20.71
CA THR A 435 6.53 6.45 -22.05
C THR A 435 6.15 4.99 -22.17
N LEU A 436 7.03 4.06 -21.79
CA LEU A 436 6.78 2.62 -21.88
C LEU A 436 5.64 2.18 -20.95
N ARG A 437 5.58 2.72 -19.74
CA ARG A 437 4.51 2.45 -18.77
C ARG A 437 3.14 2.90 -19.26
N SER A 438 3.07 3.97 -20.06
CA SER A 438 1.79 4.38 -20.67
C SER A 438 1.25 3.36 -21.68
N CYS A 439 2.14 2.56 -22.27
CA CYS A 439 1.81 1.45 -23.17
C CYS A 439 1.61 0.14 -22.39
N ASN A 440 2.39 -0.09 -21.33
CA ASN A 440 2.33 -1.27 -20.46
C ASN A 440 2.22 -0.82 -18.99
N PRO A 441 1.00 -0.68 -18.44
CA PRO A 441 0.77 -0.21 -17.08
C PRO A 441 1.47 -1.03 -15.98
N ASP A 442 1.78 -2.30 -16.26
CA ASP A 442 2.37 -3.27 -15.33
C ASP A 442 3.90 -3.42 -15.52
N LEU A 443 4.54 -2.46 -16.21
CA LEU A 443 6.00 -2.44 -16.37
C LEU A 443 6.71 -2.30 -15.00
N PRO A 444 7.50 -3.30 -14.56
CA PRO A 444 8.23 -3.22 -13.29
C PRO A 444 9.30 -2.13 -13.33
N LEU A 445 9.68 -1.63 -12.16
CA LEU A 445 10.81 -0.70 -12.00
C LEU A 445 12.13 -1.36 -12.44
N THR A 446 12.33 -2.62 -12.04
CA THR A 446 13.49 -3.44 -12.43
C THR A 446 13.21 -4.93 -12.23
N MET A 447 14.15 -5.78 -12.64
CA MET A 447 14.15 -7.21 -12.40
C MET A 447 15.43 -7.63 -11.69
N TRP A 448 15.29 -8.26 -10.52
CA TRP A 448 16.43 -8.75 -9.77
C TRP A 448 16.69 -10.24 -10.01
N ASN A 449 17.86 -10.57 -10.57
CA ASN A 449 18.39 -11.93 -10.52
C ASN A 449 19.03 -12.18 -9.15
N SER A 450 18.24 -12.61 -8.18
CA SER A 450 18.71 -12.77 -6.80
C SER A 450 19.72 -13.92 -6.62
N VAL A 451 19.87 -14.82 -7.61
CA VAL A 451 20.93 -15.84 -7.64
C VAL A 451 22.32 -15.19 -7.69
N SER A 452 22.42 -13.99 -8.27
CA SER A 452 23.68 -13.24 -8.37
C SER A 452 24.00 -12.38 -7.14
N ALA A 453 23.11 -12.35 -6.14
CA ALA A 453 23.36 -11.60 -4.91
C ALA A 453 24.59 -12.16 -4.16
N PRO A 454 25.37 -11.32 -3.44
CA PRO A 454 26.59 -11.76 -2.76
C PRO A 454 26.40 -12.93 -1.79
N ASP A 455 25.23 -12.97 -1.14
CA ASP A 455 24.74 -14.12 -0.39
C ASP A 455 23.32 -14.46 -0.86
N LYS A 456 23.20 -15.63 -1.45
CA LYS A 456 22.00 -16.08 -2.16
C LYS A 456 20.83 -16.43 -1.23
N ASN A 457 21.05 -16.53 0.08
CA ASN A 457 20.03 -16.87 1.08
C ASN A 457 19.96 -15.84 2.25
N ALA A 458 20.54 -14.65 2.09
CA ALA A 458 20.54 -13.64 3.14
C ALA A 458 19.28 -12.76 3.13
N LEU A 459 19.09 -12.04 4.24
CA LEU A 459 18.14 -10.94 4.34
C LEU A 459 18.77 -9.65 3.76
N TYR A 460 18.05 -9.00 2.86
CA TYR A 460 18.45 -7.73 2.24
C TYR A 460 17.49 -6.62 2.56
N VAL A 461 17.99 -5.39 2.58
CA VAL A 461 17.18 -4.17 2.52
C VAL A 461 17.22 -3.68 1.08
N VAL A 462 16.05 -3.42 0.51
CA VAL A 462 15.87 -2.95 -0.87
C VAL A 462 15.12 -1.63 -0.84
N TRP A 463 15.52 -0.67 -1.67
CA TRP A 463 14.85 0.63 -1.78
C TRP A 463 15.06 1.33 -3.12
N LEU A 464 14.21 2.31 -3.42
CA LEU A 464 14.31 3.14 -4.62
C LEU A 464 15.20 4.38 -4.42
N GLN A 465 16.04 4.66 -5.40
CA GLN A 465 16.81 5.92 -5.54
C GLN A 465 16.41 6.66 -6.81
N ILE A 466 16.41 7.99 -6.72
CA ILE A 466 15.91 8.86 -7.78
C ILE A 466 16.84 10.05 -7.93
N GLN A 467 17.27 10.33 -9.15
CA GLN A 467 18.08 11.50 -9.44
C GLN A 467 17.23 12.64 -9.99
N ARG A 468 17.34 13.78 -9.30
CA ARG A 468 16.79 15.07 -9.72
C ARG A 468 17.94 16.05 -9.96
N GLY A 469 17.65 17.21 -10.56
CA GLY A 469 18.66 18.26 -10.80
C GLY A 469 19.42 18.75 -9.56
N GLY A 470 18.95 18.42 -8.35
CA GLY A 470 19.58 18.73 -7.06
C GLY A 470 20.31 17.58 -6.35
N GLY A 471 20.37 16.37 -6.93
CA GLY A 471 21.06 15.21 -6.34
C GLY A 471 20.23 13.92 -6.35
N VAL A 472 20.71 12.92 -5.60
CA VAL A 472 20.03 11.64 -5.41
C VAL A 472 19.15 11.70 -4.16
N GLN A 473 17.88 11.41 -4.35
CA GLN A 473 16.87 11.23 -3.33
C GLN A 473 16.64 9.73 -3.11
N VAL A 474 16.43 9.33 -1.86
CA VAL A 474 16.16 7.95 -1.45
C VAL A 474 14.70 7.89 -1.03
N GLU A 475 13.99 6.83 -1.42
CA GLU A 475 12.64 6.60 -0.88
C GLU A 475 12.71 6.43 0.64
N PRO A 476 11.69 6.89 1.39
CA PRO A 476 11.72 6.83 2.86
C PRO A 476 11.53 5.41 3.39
N PHE A 477 11.06 4.49 2.54
CA PHE A 477 10.72 3.11 2.90
C PHE A 477 11.92 2.19 2.78
N LYS A 478 11.95 1.19 3.66
CA LYS A 478 12.94 0.11 3.65
C LYS A 478 12.20 -1.19 3.45
N HIS A 479 12.52 -1.92 2.40
CA HIS A 479 11.88 -3.19 2.11
C HIS A 479 12.83 -4.34 2.45
N TYR A 480 12.49 -5.10 3.49
CA TYR A 480 13.26 -6.28 3.87
C TYR A 480 12.84 -7.45 2.97
N ILE A 481 13.81 -8.13 2.35
CA ILE A 481 13.58 -9.23 1.41
C ILE A 481 14.49 -10.39 1.79
N GLN A 482 13.90 -11.48 2.24
CA GLN A 482 14.62 -12.70 2.55
C GLN A 482 14.80 -13.49 1.27
N LEU A 483 16.05 -13.74 0.91
CA LEU A 483 16.34 -14.58 -0.23
C LEU A 483 16.37 -16.05 0.17
N ASP A 484 15.94 -16.90 -0.75
CA ASP A 484 16.28 -18.32 -0.77
C ASP A 484 16.49 -18.77 -2.22
N ASN A 485 17.74 -19.07 -2.53
CA ASN A 485 18.18 -19.56 -3.84
C ASN A 485 18.81 -20.95 -3.72
N THR A 486 18.42 -21.71 -2.70
CA THR A 486 18.96 -23.04 -2.46
C THR A 486 17.85 -24.08 -2.52
N PRO A 487 17.91 -25.02 -3.48
CA PRO A 487 16.92 -26.09 -3.53
C PRO A 487 17.09 -27.04 -2.34
N PRO A 488 16.05 -27.84 -2.00
CA PRO A 488 16.14 -28.82 -0.94
C PRO A 488 17.34 -29.75 -1.11
N THR A 489 18.07 -30.00 -0.02
CA THR A 489 19.33 -30.75 -0.01
C THR A 489 19.26 -31.99 0.89
N ASN A 490 20.34 -32.78 0.91
CA ASN A 490 20.49 -33.98 1.74
C ASN A 490 19.42 -35.06 1.51
N LEU A 491 18.89 -35.14 0.28
CA LEU A 491 17.89 -36.12 -0.11
C LEU A 491 18.45 -37.55 0.01
N ALA A 492 17.83 -38.34 0.88
CA ALA A 492 18.02 -39.78 0.96
C ALA A 492 16.65 -40.45 1.01
N LEU A 493 16.52 -41.62 0.38
CA LEU A 493 15.29 -42.40 0.35
C LEU A 493 15.64 -43.89 0.36
N ALA A 494 14.99 -44.67 1.20
CA ALA A 494 15.22 -46.11 1.32
C ALA A 494 13.98 -46.81 1.92
N PRO A 495 13.78 -48.12 1.69
CA PRO A 495 12.84 -48.91 2.47
C PRO A 495 13.38 -49.11 3.90
N LYS A 496 12.49 -49.11 4.91
CA LYS A 496 12.85 -49.33 6.32
C LYS A 496 13.45 -50.73 6.55
N ASN A 497 12.88 -51.72 5.88
CA ASN A 497 13.32 -53.10 5.90
C ASN A 497 13.65 -53.52 4.46
N GLY A 498 14.80 -54.15 4.25
CA GLY A 498 15.29 -54.53 2.93
C GLY A 498 16.38 -53.59 2.40
N ASN A 499 16.77 -53.79 1.15
CA ASN A 499 17.81 -53.02 0.49
C ASN A 499 17.24 -52.22 -0.68
N ILE A 500 17.88 -51.09 -0.98
CA ILE A 500 17.73 -50.44 -2.28
C ILE A 500 18.17 -51.44 -3.36
N CYS A 501 17.39 -51.56 -4.43
CA CYS A 501 17.54 -52.57 -5.48
C CYS A 501 17.43 -54.02 -4.94
N GLY A 502 16.72 -54.21 -3.82
CA GLY A 502 16.41 -55.53 -3.27
C GLY A 502 15.14 -56.14 -3.86
N GLU A 503 14.94 -57.43 -3.57
CA GLU A 503 13.73 -58.19 -3.92
C GLU A 503 12.70 -58.11 -2.78
N PHE A 504 11.44 -57.94 -3.14
CA PHE A 504 10.30 -57.88 -2.23
C PHE A 504 9.19 -58.82 -2.71
N GLY A 505 8.43 -59.39 -1.79
CA GLY A 505 7.23 -60.18 -2.10
C GLY A 505 6.02 -59.75 -1.29
N PRO A 506 4.91 -60.50 -1.36
CA PRO A 506 3.67 -60.21 -0.62
C PRO A 506 3.89 -60.00 0.88
N ASP A 507 4.78 -60.78 1.48
CA ASP A 507 5.10 -60.73 2.91
C ASP A 507 5.90 -59.47 3.32
N ASN A 508 6.43 -58.71 2.35
CA ASN A 508 7.16 -57.48 2.60
C ASN A 508 6.32 -56.22 2.37
N MET A 509 5.06 -56.36 1.94
CA MET A 509 4.16 -55.24 1.63
C MET A 509 3.14 -55.00 2.76
N PRO A 510 2.82 -53.74 3.12
CA PRO A 510 3.41 -52.50 2.60
C PRO A 510 4.85 -52.29 3.07
N ILE A 511 5.66 -51.59 2.26
CA ILE A 511 6.99 -51.12 2.66
C ILE A 511 6.87 -49.75 3.32
N MET A 512 7.41 -49.59 4.54
CA MET A 512 7.62 -48.26 5.11
C MET A 512 8.78 -47.60 4.36
N VAL A 513 8.51 -46.51 3.67
CA VAL A 513 9.54 -45.68 3.02
C VAL A 513 10.07 -44.71 4.05
N GLN A 514 11.39 -44.69 4.19
CA GLN A 514 12.09 -43.71 5.00
C GLN A 514 12.86 -42.74 4.13
N GLY A 515 13.06 -41.51 4.62
CA GLY A 515 13.89 -40.54 3.93
C GLY A 515 14.52 -39.51 4.84
N ARG A 516 15.39 -38.69 4.24
CA ARG A 516 16.01 -37.52 4.84
C ARG A 516 16.03 -36.41 3.81
N PHE A 517 15.74 -35.18 4.21
CA PHE A 517 15.90 -33.99 3.37
C PHE A 517 15.91 -32.75 4.26
N LYS A 518 16.59 -31.70 3.82
CA LYS A 518 16.72 -30.45 4.56
C LYS A 518 16.58 -29.24 3.63
N ASP A 519 15.81 -28.28 4.09
CA ASP A 519 15.63 -26.97 3.46
C ASP A 519 15.13 -25.98 4.51
N ASP A 520 15.80 -24.84 4.74
CA ASP A 520 15.43 -23.89 5.80
C ASP A 520 14.01 -23.29 5.58
N HIS A 521 13.52 -23.39 4.33
CA HIS A 521 12.21 -22.97 3.90
C HIS A 521 11.35 -24.14 3.35
N PHE A 522 11.53 -25.35 3.90
CA PHE A 522 10.73 -26.53 3.51
C PHE A 522 9.21 -26.27 3.54
N TRP A 523 8.51 -26.80 2.53
CA TRP A 523 7.06 -26.73 2.45
C TRP A 523 6.41 -28.10 2.60
N ARG A 524 6.74 -29.01 1.67
CA ARG A 524 6.04 -30.29 1.52
C ARG A 524 6.84 -31.31 0.72
N TYR A 525 6.49 -32.58 0.89
CA TYR A 525 7.00 -33.67 0.07
C TYR A 525 5.88 -34.54 -0.51
N ARG A 526 6.18 -35.34 -1.53
CA ARG A 526 5.27 -36.34 -2.09
C ARG A 526 6.04 -37.58 -2.51
N LEU A 527 5.53 -38.75 -2.14
CA LEU A 527 6.00 -40.03 -2.65
C LEU A 527 5.16 -40.47 -3.86
N THR A 528 5.81 -41.08 -4.84
CA THR A 528 5.16 -41.67 -6.02
C THR A 528 5.78 -43.02 -6.30
N LEU A 529 4.94 -44.05 -6.33
CA LEU A 529 5.29 -45.40 -6.77
C LEU A 529 4.97 -45.54 -8.26
N PHE A 530 5.88 -46.09 -9.05
CA PHE A 530 5.60 -46.48 -10.43
C PHE A 530 6.44 -47.69 -10.83
N GLY A 531 5.93 -48.49 -11.77
CA GLY A 531 6.53 -49.73 -12.24
C GLY A 531 5.45 -50.65 -12.81
N GLY A 532 5.79 -51.89 -13.17
CA GLY A 532 4.85 -52.82 -13.80
C GLY A 532 4.85 -52.81 -15.32
N ASP A 533 4.28 -53.86 -15.91
CA ASP A 533 3.93 -53.94 -17.32
C ASP A 533 2.45 -54.38 -17.49
N PRO A 534 1.53 -53.48 -17.90
CA PRO A 534 1.77 -52.08 -18.26
C PRO A 534 2.14 -51.20 -17.06
N LEU A 535 2.83 -50.08 -17.34
CA LEU A 535 3.27 -49.11 -16.32
C LEU A 535 2.10 -48.59 -15.46
N GLY A 536 2.14 -48.91 -14.17
CA GLY A 536 1.28 -48.35 -13.13
C GLY A 536 1.93 -47.13 -12.48
N ILE A 537 1.11 -46.15 -12.05
CA ILE A 537 1.57 -44.97 -11.30
C ILE A 537 0.62 -44.70 -10.13
N LYS A 538 1.16 -44.59 -8.91
CA LYS A 538 0.44 -44.19 -7.71
C LYS A 538 1.08 -42.98 -7.04
N HIS A 539 0.31 -41.90 -6.90
CA HIS A 539 0.66 -40.75 -6.06
C HIS A 539 0.07 -40.90 -4.65
N TYR A 540 0.88 -40.66 -3.62
CA TYR A 540 0.47 -40.72 -2.21
C TYR A 540 0.05 -39.35 -1.62
N GLY A 541 -0.28 -38.39 -2.50
CA GLY A 541 -0.64 -37.03 -2.09
C GLY A 541 0.55 -36.20 -1.60
N TRP A 542 0.34 -34.90 -1.43
CA TRP A 542 1.32 -34.02 -0.79
C TRP A 542 1.19 -34.10 0.73
N LYS A 543 2.34 -34.16 1.40
CA LYS A 543 2.48 -34.08 2.86
C LYS A 543 3.13 -32.77 3.21
N TYR A 544 2.39 -31.91 3.89
CA TYR A 544 2.84 -30.59 4.32
C TYR A 544 3.33 -30.65 5.76
N HIS A 545 4.27 -29.76 6.12
CA HIS A 545 4.76 -29.70 7.50
C HIS A 545 3.70 -29.18 8.50
N ASP A 546 2.67 -28.48 8.03
CA ASP A 546 1.65 -27.82 8.86
C ASP A 546 0.32 -28.58 8.97
N ASP A 547 0.08 -29.57 8.11
CA ASP A 547 -1.18 -30.33 8.05
C ASP A 547 -1.25 -31.53 9.02
N SER A 548 -0.17 -31.87 9.74
CA SER A 548 -0.08 -33.18 10.36
C SER A 548 -0.24 -33.22 11.89
N PRO A 549 -1.11 -34.10 12.43
CA PRO A 549 -1.12 -34.48 13.84
C PRO A 549 0.18 -35.19 14.25
N GLU A 550 0.36 -35.36 15.56
CA GLU A 550 1.42 -36.16 16.19
C GLU A 550 1.81 -37.41 15.37
N GLY A 551 3.04 -37.44 14.82
CA GLY A 551 3.58 -38.63 14.13
C GLY A 551 4.39 -38.39 12.85
N ASP A 552 4.30 -37.21 12.23
CA ASP A 552 5.13 -36.90 11.07
C ASP A 552 6.52 -36.40 11.49
N PHE A 553 7.57 -37.05 10.98
CA PHE A 553 8.96 -36.74 11.28
C PHE A 553 9.50 -35.58 10.41
N VAL A 554 8.66 -34.58 10.12
CA VAL A 554 9.03 -33.37 9.37
C VAL A 554 8.64 -32.11 10.13
N ASP A 555 9.43 -31.06 10.00
CA ASP A 555 9.19 -29.72 10.53
C ASP A 555 9.36 -28.67 9.40
N PRO A 556 9.22 -27.35 9.66
CA PRO A 556 9.40 -26.31 8.64
C PRO A 556 10.78 -26.26 7.97
N THR A 557 11.73 -27.10 8.38
CA THR A 557 13.09 -27.20 7.84
C THR A 557 13.40 -28.54 7.13
N GLY A 558 12.42 -29.45 7.04
CA GLY A 558 12.57 -30.77 6.42
C GLY A 558 12.39 -31.91 7.43
N THR A 559 13.17 -32.98 7.33
CA THR A 559 13.07 -34.12 8.26
C THR A 559 13.68 -33.80 9.63
N ILE A 560 13.01 -34.23 10.71
CA ILE A 560 13.43 -33.98 12.10
C ILE A 560 14.65 -34.85 12.45
N GLY A 561 15.76 -34.20 12.79
CA GLY A 561 17.00 -34.85 13.20
C GLY A 561 17.93 -35.23 12.05
N PRO A 562 19.14 -35.73 12.35
CA PRO A 562 20.19 -35.98 11.33
C PRO A 562 20.01 -37.30 10.56
N SER A 563 19.11 -38.18 11.02
CA SER A 563 18.93 -39.54 10.52
C SER A 563 17.82 -39.62 9.48
N ILE A 564 17.77 -40.76 8.77
CA ILE A 564 16.61 -41.15 7.96
C ILE A 564 15.42 -41.43 8.90
N VAL A 565 14.23 -40.96 8.53
CA VAL A 565 12.99 -41.07 9.31
C VAL A 565 11.88 -41.71 8.48
N ASP A 566 10.90 -42.31 9.14
CA ASP A 566 9.73 -42.88 8.47
C ASP A 566 8.91 -41.76 7.79
N LEU A 567 8.52 -41.96 6.52
CA LEU A 567 7.74 -40.98 5.75
C LEU A 567 6.33 -41.51 5.46
N HIS A 568 6.23 -42.63 4.76
CA HIS A 568 4.94 -43.20 4.38
C HIS A 568 5.05 -44.66 3.98
N GLU A 569 3.98 -45.40 4.22
CA GLU A 569 3.83 -46.74 3.67
C GLU A 569 3.50 -46.68 2.17
N VAL A 570 4.22 -47.47 1.38
CA VAL A 570 3.98 -47.67 -0.04
C VAL A 570 3.62 -49.14 -0.26
N ASN A 571 2.60 -49.39 -1.08
CA ASN A 571 2.10 -50.72 -1.35
C ASN A 571 1.87 -50.89 -2.84
N ILE A 572 2.42 -51.95 -3.42
CA ILE A 572 2.27 -52.28 -4.84
C ILE A 572 0.82 -52.52 -5.23
N ASN A 573 -0.01 -53.00 -4.30
CA ASN A 573 -1.45 -53.19 -4.49
C ASN A 573 -2.24 -51.87 -4.63
N ASN A 574 -1.56 -50.72 -4.51
CA ASN A 574 -2.15 -49.42 -4.87
C ASN A 574 -2.01 -49.09 -6.36
N LEU A 575 -1.27 -49.88 -7.14
CA LEU A 575 -1.23 -49.80 -8.60
C LEU A 575 -2.44 -50.51 -9.22
N PRO A 576 -2.75 -50.26 -10.51
CA PRO A 576 -3.70 -51.09 -11.25
C PRO A 576 -3.28 -52.57 -11.17
N VAL A 577 -4.25 -53.48 -11.03
CA VAL A 577 -3.97 -54.92 -10.83
C VAL A 577 -3.19 -55.50 -12.01
N GLU A 578 -3.47 -55.02 -13.21
CA GLU A 578 -2.76 -55.37 -14.43
C GLU A 578 -1.29 -54.94 -14.45
N SER A 579 -0.88 -53.97 -13.63
CA SER A 579 0.49 -53.48 -13.50
C SER A 579 1.32 -54.23 -12.44
N ILE A 580 0.74 -55.22 -11.77
CA ILE A 580 1.42 -55.99 -10.72
C ILE A 580 1.98 -57.27 -11.35
N ASP A 581 3.29 -57.29 -11.60
CA ASP A 581 3.99 -58.39 -12.27
C ASP A 581 5.39 -58.57 -11.65
N ASP A 582 6.07 -59.68 -11.97
CA ASP A 582 7.45 -59.97 -11.58
C ASP A 582 8.43 -59.03 -12.32
N CYS A 583 8.60 -57.82 -11.78
CA CYS A 583 9.33 -56.74 -12.44
C CYS A 583 9.88 -55.68 -11.46
N ALA A 584 10.58 -54.70 -12.03
CA ALA A 584 11.17 -53.59 -11.29
C ALA A 584 10.17 -52.45 -11.06
N TYR A 585 10.21 -51.91 -9.85
CA TYR A 585 9.42 -50.77 -9.38
C TYR A 585 10.33 -49.67 -8.84
N ALA A 586 9.82 -48.44 -8.80
CA ALA A 586 10.53 -47.29 -8.27
C ALA A 586 9.64 -46.48 -7.33
N VAL A 587 10.23 -46.03 -6.22
CA VAL A 587 9.64 -44.99 -5.37
C VAL A 587 10.44 -43.71 -5.57
N THR A 588 9.76 -42.65 -5.98
CA THR A 588 10.33 -41.30 -6.03
C THR A 588 9.82 -40.45 -4.89
N ILE A 589 10.69 -39.59 -4.36
CA ILE A 589 10.32 -38.47 -3.50
C ILE A 589 10.49 -37.18 -4.27
N HIS A 590 9.50 -36.29 -4.19
CA HIS A 590 9.60 -34.90 -4.61
C HIS A 590 9.52 -34.03 -3.36
N VAL A 591 10.54 -33.23 -3.11
CA VAL A 591 10.64 -32.30 -1.97
C VAL A 591 10.55 -30.88 -2.52
N ARG A 592 9.76 -30.02 -1.87
CA ARG A 592 9.57 -28.62 -2.26
C ARG A 592 9.76 -27.69 -1.08
N ASP A 593 10.37 -26.54 -1.34
CA ASP A 593 10.39 -25.40 -0.42
C ASP A 593 9.16 -24.49 -0.64
N ARG A 594 9.09 -23.39 0.13
CA ARG A 594 8.05 -22.37 0.05
C ARG A 594 8.51 -21.07 -0.63
N THR A 595 9.61 -21.10 -1.39
CA THR A 595 10.18 -19.90 -2.01
C THR A 595 9.31 -19.35 -3.14
N ILE A 596 9.00 -18.06 -3.12
CA ILE A 596 8.36 -17.35 -4.24
C ILE A 596 9.41 -17.08 -5.30
N ARG A 597 9.34 -17.81 -6.41
CA ARG A 597 10.26 -17.61 -7.53
C ARG A 597 9.59 -16.92 -8.69
N GLY A 598 10.27 -15.92 -9.25
CA GLY A 598 9.95 -15.37 -10.56
C GLY A 598 10.44 -16.24 -11.71
N TYR A 599 9.76 -16.13 -12.84
CA TYR A 599 10.38 -16.47 -14.12
C TYR A 599 11.11 -15.24 -14.65
N MET A 600 12.19 -15.49 -15.40
CA MET A 600 12.67 -14.50 -16.36
C MET A 600 11.50 -14.18 -17.29
N PHE A 601 11.32 -12.93 -17.71
CA PHE A 601 10.34 -12.58 -18.74
C PHE A 601 10.76 -13.26 -20.05
N ASP A 602 10.40 -14.54 -20.23
CA ASP A 602 10.65 -15.28 -21.47
C ASP A 602 9.57 -14.97 -22.53
N ALA A 603 8.57 -14.14 -22.20
CA ALA A 603 7.55 -13.69 -23.14
C ALA A 603 7.16 -12.22 -22.92
N PRO A 604 7.01 -11.44 -24.00
CA PRO A 604 6.39 -10.13 -23.93
C PRO A 604 4.91 -10.31 -23.53
N ASN A 605 4.55 -9.83 -22.34
CA ASN A 605 3.19 -9.85 -21.74
C ASN A 605 2.83 -11.10 -20.90
N ASP A 606 3.79 -11.78 -20.27
CA ASP A 606 3.43 -12.80 -19.27
C ASP A 606 3.12 -12.18 -17.90
N ASP A 607 1.91 -11.62 -17.78
CA ASP A 607 1.35 -11.06 -16.54
C ASP A 607 0.75 -12.17 -15.64
N ARG A 608 1.02 -13.45 -15.95
CA ARG A 608 0.42 -14.57 -15.21
C ARG A 608 0.83 -14.51 -13.74
N PRO A 609 -0.05 -14.97 -12.82
CA PRO A 609 0.28 -15.11 -11.43
C PRO A 609 1.59 -15.86 -11.23
N ILE A 610 2.65 -15.15 -10.88
CA ILE A 610 3.96 -15.74 -10.58
C ILE A 610 3.89 -16.32 -9.15
N TRP A 611 3.09 -17.36 -9.00
CA TRP A 611 3.14 -18.29 -7.88
C TRP A 611 3.77 -19.56 -8.43
N THR A 612 5.05 -19.48 -8.77
CA THR A 612 5.75 -20.69 -9.16
C THR A 612 5.90 -21.57 -7.93
N TYR A 613 5.79 -22.88 -8.16
CA TYR A 613 6.20 -23.85 -7.16
C TYR A 613 7.66 -23.54 -6.81
N GLY A 614 7.96 -23.44 -5.52
CA GLY A 614 9.29 -23.11 -5.03
C GLY A 614 10.39 -24.05 -5.54
N TRP A 615 11.61 -23.92 -5.03
CA TRP A 615 12.65 -24.87 -5.39
C TRP A 615 12.21 -26.29 -5.10
N TYR A 616 12.62 -27.21 -5.97
CA TYR A 616 12.30 -28.62 -5.81
C TYR A 616 13.53 -29.48 -6.09
N SER A 617 13.60 -30.57 -5.35
CA SER A 617 14.56 -31.64 -5.55
C SER A 617 13.81 -32.97 -5.56
N TRP A 618 14.38 -33.96 -6.22
CA TRP A 618 13.80 -35.30 -6.24
C TRP A 618 14.89 -36.35 -6.10
N TYR A 619 14.49 -37.50 -5.58
CA TYR A 619 15.34 -38.68 -5.46
C TYR A 619 14.50 -39.93 -5.67
N ALA A 620 15.15 -41.06 -5.97
CA ALA A 620 14.45 -42.31 -6.20
C ALA A 620 15.27 -43.49 -5.66
N PHE A 621 14.56 -44.56 -5.30
CA PHE A 621 15.16 -45.89 -5.23
C PHE A 621 14.28 -46.87 -6.01
N THR A 622 14.90 -47.95 -6.48
CA THR A 622 14.22 -49.04 -7.18
C THR A 622 14.23 -50.31 -6.34
N PHE A 623 13.32 -51.24 -6.64
CA PHE A 623 13.27 -52.58 -6.06
C PHE A 623 12.56 -53.53 -7.04
N ASP A 624 12.84 -54.83 -6.93
CA ASP A 624 12.13 -55.86 -7.70
C ASP A 624 11.01 -56.44 -6.83
N TYR A 625 9.87 -56.75 -7.43
CA TYR A 625 8.75 -57.39 -6.74
C TYR A 625 8.33 -58.67 -7.43
N THR A 626 8.22 -59.75 -6.67
CA THR A 626 7.73 -61.05 -7.14
C THR A 626 6.38 -61.35 -6.46
N PRO A 627 5.25 -61.38 -7.20
CA PRO A 627 3.89 -61.52 -6.65
C PRO A 627 3.55 -62.80 -5.88
#